data_AF-A0AAU1CL94-F1
#
_entry.id   AF-A0AAU1CL94-F1
#
_cell.length_a   1.000
_cell.length_b   1.000
_cell.length_c   1.000
_cell.angle_alpha   90.00
_cell.angle_beta   90.00
_cell.angle_gamma   90.00
#
_symmetry.space_group_name_H-M   'P 1'
#
loop_
_entity.id
_entity.type
_entity.pdbx_description
1 polymer ?
#
loop_
_entity_poly.entity_id
_entity_poly.type
_entity_poly.pdbx_seq_one_letter_code
_entity_poly.pdbx_strand_id
1 'polypeptide(L)' 'MKAQTLFCYTCDSREMHRPLADDEKSWLRGKTGRMKVDEFFMCEAPECRNVRSGYVKRPFNPVIRIPAP' A
#
# COMPACT_ATOMS: atom_id res chain seq x y z
N MET A 1 -5.05 -4.60 11.18
CA MET A 1 -4.29 -3.32 11.26
C MET A 1 -5.27 -2.17 11.21
N LYS A 2 -4.93 -0.97 11.71
CA LYS A 2 -5.79 0.22 11.64
C LYS A 2 -5.20 1.23 10.66
N ALA A 3 -6.03 2.10 10.10
CA ALA A 3 -5.54 3.20 9.27
C ALA A 3 -4.74 4.19 10.12
N GLN A 4 -3.65 4.73 9.57
CA GLN A 4 -2.73 5.60 10.28
C GLN A 4 -1.95 6.52 9.33
N THR A 5 -1.59 7.70 9.82
CA THR A 5 -0.78 8.67 9.08
C THR A 5 0.68 8.24 9.02
N LEU A 6 1.16 8.03 7.80
CA LEU A 6 2.44 7.42 7.51
C LEU A 6 3.11 8.17 6.34
N PHE A 7 4.44 8.22 6.33
CA PHE A 7 5.17 8.83 5.22
C PHE A 7 4.97 8.01 3.94
N CYS A 8 4.55 8.66 2.86
CA CYS A 8 4.40 8.08 1.54
C CYS A 8 5.59 8.48 0.67
N TYR A 9 6.34 7.49 0.17
CA TYR A 9 7.48 7.77 -0.70
C TYR A 9 7.10 8.44 -2.03
N THR A 10 5.91 8.15 -2.56
CA THR A 10 5.45 8.70 -3.84
C THR A 10 4.87 10.10 -3.73
N CYS A 11 4.23 10.44 -2.60
CA CYS A 11 3.72 11.79 -2.35
C CYS A 11 4.77 12.71 -1.73
N ASP A 12 5.87 12.15 -1.23
CA ASP A 12 6.90 12.84 -0.43
C ASP A 12 6.33 13.54 0.83
N SER A 13 5.19 13.05 1.33
CA SER A 13 4.42 13.66 2.42
C SER A 13 3.89 12.61 3.41
N ARG A 14 3.40 13.07 4.57
CA ARG A 14 2.74 12.22 5.57
C ARG A 14 1.26 12.13 5.24
N GLU A 15 0.86 11.02 4.64
CA GLU A 15 -0.50 10.78 4.17
C GLU A 15 -1.22 9.76 5.05
N MET A 16 -2.55 9.78 5.01
CA MET A 16 -3.35 8.70 5.61
C MET A 16 -3.13 7.41 4.81
N HIS A 17 -2.87 6.32 5.52
CA HIS A 17 -2.70 5.01 4.92
C HIS A 17 -3.63 4.02 5.60
N ARG A 18 -4.44 3.32 4.80
CA ARG A 18 -5.35 2.29 5.29
C ARG A 18 -4.81 0.88 4.99
N PRO A 19 -5.18 -0.12 5.80
CA PRO A 19 -4.96 -1.51 5.44
C PRO A 19 -5.64 -1.85 4.11
N LEU A 20 -5.07 -2.81 3.40
CA LEU A 20 -5.69 -3.37 2.19
C LEU A 20 -6.97 -4.15 2.54
N ALA A 21 -7.98 -4.05 1.69
CA ALA A 21 -9.17 -4.90 1.69
C ALA A 21 -8.83 -6.30 1.15
N ASP A 22 -9.68 -7.30 1.39
CA ASP A 22 -9.42 -8.69 0.99
C ASP A 22 -9.22 -8.88 -0.52
N ASP A 23 -9.96 -8.13 -1.36
CA ASP A 23 -9.77 -8.15 -2.81
C ASP A 23 -8.42 -7.56 -3.22
N GLU A 24 -8.03 -6.44 -2.62
CA GLU A 24 -6.76 -5.76 -2.87
C GLU A 24 -5.57 -6.61 -2.41
N LYS A 25 -5.72 -7.32 -1.28
CA LYS A 25 -4.74 -8.29 -0.80
C LYS A 25 -4.60 -9.43 -1.79
N SER A 26 -5.70 -9.99 -2.27
CA SER A 26 -5.70 -11.09 -3.25
C SER A 26 -5.03 -10.67 -4.56
N TRP A 27 -5.34 -9.47 -5.04
CA TRP A 27 -4.67 -8.85 -6.19
C TRP A 27 -3.17 -8.67 -5.95
N LEU A 28 -2.77 -8.12 -4.79
CA LEU A 28 -1.36 -7.90 -4.47
C LEU A 28 -0.58 -9.21 -4.33
N ARG A 29 -1.18 -10.26 -3.76
CA ARG A 29 -0.62 -11.62 -3.71
C ARG A 29 -0.37 -12.14 -5.12
N GLY A 30 -1.37 -12.05 -6.00
CA GLY A 30 -1.24 -12.47 -7.40
C GLY A 30 -0.18 -11.67 -8.17
N LYS A 31 -0.05 -10.37 -7.89
CA LYS A 31 0.92 -9.48 -8.56
C LYS A 31 2.36 -9.69 -8.08
N THR A 32 2.56 -9.94 -6.80
CA THR A 32 3.90 -9.96 -6.16
C THR A 32 4.42 -11.35 -5.83
N GLY A 33 3.55 -12.36 -5.83
CA GLY A 33 3.87 -13.72 -5.37
C GLY A 33 4.09 -13.82 -3.85
N ARG A 34 3.89 -12.74 -3.08
CA ARG A 34 4.05 -12.76 -1.63
C ARG A 34 2.85 -13.42 -0.96
N MET A 35 3.10 -14.29 0.01
CA MET A 35 2.03 -14.88 0.84
C MET A 35 1.52 -13.90 1.91
N LYS A 36 2.44 -13.15 2.54
CA LYS A 36 2.12 -12.18 3.59
C LYS A 36 1.93 -10.80 2.96
N VAL A 37 0.68 -10.36 2.92
CA VAL A 37 0.30 -9.02 2.42
C VAL A 37 -0.45 -8.17 3.45
N ASP A 38 -0.75 -8.75 4.61
CA ASP A 38 -1.48 -8.07 5.69
C ASP A 38 -0.69 -6.93 6.34
N GLU A 39 0.63 -6.88 6.12
CA GLU A 39 1.51 -5.80 6.57
C GLU A 39 1.50 -4.55 5.69
N PHE A 40 0.82 -4.64 4.53
CA PHE A 40 0.77 -3.56 3.57
C PHE A 40 -0.40 -2.63 3.82
N PHE A 41 -0.14 -1.36 3.54
CA PHE A 41 -1.08 -0.27 3.58
C PHE A 41 -1.10 0.42 2.23
N MET A 42 -2.28 0.90 1.85
CA MET A 42 -2.47 1.75 0.70
C MET A 42 -2.53 3.21 1.13
N CYS A 43 -1.82 4.07 0.42
CA CYS A 43 -1.95 5.51 0.57
C CYS A 43 -3.33 5.98 0.07
N GLU A 44 -4.05 6.74 0.91
CA GLU A 44 -5.37 7.30 0.59
C GLU A 44 -5.30 8.67 -0.10
N ALA A 45 -4.09 9.21 -0.28
CA ALA A 45 -3.93 10.44 -1.04
C ALA A 45 -4.51 10.29 -2.46
N PRO A 46 -5.18 11.32 -3.00
CA PRO A 46 -5.75 11.30 -4.34
C PRO A 46 -4.72 10.81 -5.36
N GLU A 47 -5.12 9.85 -6.20
CA GLU A 47 -4.32 9.31 -7.32
C GLU A 47 -3.02 8.54 -6.96
N CYS A 48 -2.62 8.54 -5.68
CA CYS A 48 -1.41 7.86 -5.25
C CYS A 48 -1.58 6.34 -5.20
N ARG A 49 -2.46 5.86 -4.30
CA ARG A 49 -2.77 4.43 -4.07
C ARG A 49 -1.55 3.52 -3.91
N ASN A 50 -0.40 4.11 -3.57
CA ASN A 50 0.86 3.40 -3.47
C ASN A 50 0.82 2.43 -2.27
N VAL A 51 1.37 1.24 -2.48
CA VAL A 51 1.48 0.21 -1.47
C VAL A 51 2.80 0.37 -0.70
N ARG A 52 2.71 0.51 0.61
CA ARG A 52 3.85 0.51 1.53
C ARG A 52 3.65 -0.46 2.68
N SER A 53 4.71 -0.90 3.36
CA SER A 53 4.56 -1.64 4.63
C SER A 53 4.74 -0.70 5.81
N GLY A 54 4.37 -1.12 7.03
CA GLY A 54 4.55 -0.29 8.24
C GLY A 54 6.00 0.15 8.51
N TYR A 55 6.98 -0.65 8.07
CA TYR A 55 8.41 -0.41 8.30
C TYR A 55 9.16 0.09 7.06
N VAL A 56 8.76 -0.35 5.86
CA VAL A 56 9.46 -0.06 4.61
C VAL A 56 8.68 0.97 3.80
N LYS A 57 9.28 2.14 3.58
CA LYS A 57 8.67 3.25 2.82
C LYS A 57 8.43 2.91 1.33
N ARG A 58 9.26 2.04 0.76
CA ARG A 58 9.20 1.59 -0.65
C ARG A 58 9.50 0.09 -0.72
N PRO A 59 8.53 -0.79 -0.43
CA PRO A 59 8.76 -2.24 -0.44
C PRO A 59 8.84 -2.84 -1.85
N PHE A 60 8.39 -2.10 -2.87
CA PHE A 60 8.37 -2.54 -4.26
C PHE A 60 9.11 -1.56 -5.18
N ASN A 61 9.84 -2.11 -6.14
CA ASN A 61 10.47 -1.37 -7.23
C ASN A 61 10.24 -2.12 -8.56
N PRO A 62 9.39 -1.62 -9.48
CA PRO A 62 8.67 -0.34 -9.44
C PRO A 62 7.58 -0.30 -8.35
N VAL A 63 7.13 0.92 -8.00
CA VAL A 63 6.05 1.11 -7.02
C VAL A 63 4.76 0.42 -7.50
N ILE A 64 4.05 -0.22 -6.57
CA ILE A 64 2.77 -0.86 -6.87
C ILE A 64 1.65 0.06 -6.40
N ARG A 65 0.69 0.32 -7.28
CA ARG A 65 -0.51 1.10 -6.98
C ARG A 65 -1.70 0.17 -7.03
N ILE A 66 -2.54 0.22 -6.01
CA ILE A 66 -3.79 -0.55 -5.98
C ILE A 66 -4.72 -0.01 -7.09
N PRO A 67 -5.28 -0.88 -7.94
CA PRO A 67 -6.24 -0.46 -8.96
C PRO A 67 -7.48 0.16 -8.34
N ALA A 68 -8.16 1.04 -9.08
CA ALA A 68 -9.38 1.65 -8.58
C ALA A 68 -10.50 0.65 -8.91
N PRO A 69 -11.53 0.54 -8.05
CA PRO A 69 -12.74 -0.16 -8.45
C PRO A 69 -13.33 0.45 -9.73
#